data_AF-A0A6A6KU70-F1
#
_entry.id   AF-A0A6A6KU70-F1
#
_cell.length_a   1.000
_cell.length_b   1.000
_cell.length_c   1.000
_cell.angle_alpha   90.00
_cell.angle_beta   90.00
_cell.angle_gamma   90.00
#
_symmetry.space_group_name_H-M   'P 1'
#
loop_
_entity.id
_entity.type
_entity.pdbx_description
1 polymer ?
#
loop_
_entity_poly.entity_id
_entity_poly.type
_entity_poly.pdbx_seq_one_letter_code
_entity_poly.pdbx_strand_id
1 'polypeptide(L)'
;MDAALHHHKVVSMDSEFPGFLRKTPRLSDELSAFADMKFNVDNMKLSNWESGIDFEELRINGIDQLFFSNMFTHVLSRHRDLKWLTFHGLYDLAYMVKLVTKKPLPVSVGFH
;
A
#
# COMPACT_ATOMS: atom_id res chain seq x y z
N MET A 1 -8.20 14.28 8.42
CA MET A 1 -8.67 13.09 7.69
C MET A 1 -10.03 12.63 8.19
N ASP A 2 -10.19 12.25 9.47
CA ASP A 2 -11.45 11.71 10.03
C ASP A 2 -12.68 12.62 9.79
N ALA A 3 -12.57 13.92 10.07
CA ALA A 3 -13.66 14.89 9.88
C ALA A 3 -14.18 14.97 8.44
N ALA A 4 -13.28 14.91 7.45
CA ALA A 4 -13.65 15.01 6.03
C ALA A 4 -14.42 13.77 5.55
N LEU A 5 -14.12 12.61 6.13
CA LEU A 5 -14.76 11.34 5.77
C LEU A 5 -16.23 11.26 6.19
N HIS A 6 -16.69 12.12 7.11
CA HIS A 6 -18.11 12.23 7.43
C HIS A 6 -18.96 12.81 6.27
N HIS A 7 -18.35 13.62 5.40
CA HIS A 7 -19.02 14.24 4.25
C HIS A 7 -18.67 13.55 2.94
N HIS A 8 -17.43 13.08 2.80
CA HIS A 8 -16.93 12.44 1.59
C HIS A 8 -16.23 11.14 1.96
N LYS A 9 -16.94 10.03 1.82
CA LYS A 9 -16.45 8.69 2.14
C LYS A 9 -15.56 8.12 1.04
N VAL A 10 -14.59 8.89 0.56
CA VAL A 10 -13.68 8.49 -0.50
C VAL A 10 -12.26 8.56 0.01
N VAL A 11 -11.49 7.50 -0.25
CA VAL A 11 -10.06 7.44 0.03
C VAL A 11 -9.34 7.05 -1.25
N SER A 12 -8.26 7.77 -1.53
CA SER A 12 -7.25 7.42 -2.52
C SER A 12 -5.90 7.48 -1.84
N MET A 13 -5.04 6.50 -2.10
CA MET A 13 -3.65 6.54 -1.70
C MET A 13 -2.81 6.15 -2.90
N ASP A 14 -1.74 6.91 -3.08
CA ASP A 14 -0.74 6.69 -4.10
C ASP A 14 0.57 6.49 -3.37
N SER A 15 1.18 5.32 -3.54
CA SER A 15 2.46 4.98 -2.96
C SER A 15 3.50 4.86 -4.05
N GLU A 16 4.61 5.56 -3.86
CA GLU A 16 5.72 5.50 -4.78
C GLU A 16 6.50 4.19 -4.57
N PHE A 17 6.35 3.27 -5.53
CA PHE A 17 7.11 2.03 -5.54
C PHE A 17 8.48 2.24 -6.19
N PRO A 18 9.58 1.76 -5.59
CA PRO A 18 10.95 1.84 -6.13
C PRO A 18 11.17 0.94 -7.37
N GLY A 19 10.12 0.71 -8.17
CA GLY A 19 10.09 -0.24 -9.26
C GLY A 19 9.78 -1.68 -8.81
N PHE A 20 10.12 -2.63 -9.67
CA PHE A 20 9.82 -4.05 -9.50
C PHE A 20 11.08 -4.84 -9.12
N LEU A 21 11.12 -5.42 -7.91
CA LEU A 21 12.17 -6.37 -7.52
C LEU A 21 12.09 -7.66 -8.36
N ARG A 22 10.85 -8.07 -8.68
CA ARG A 22 10.52 -9.15 -9.61
C ARG A 22 9.59 -8.59 -10.68
N LYS A 23 9.99 -8.71 -11.95
CA LYS A 23 9.16 -8.30 -13.09
C LYS A 23 7.97 -9.24 -13.24
N THR A 24 6.80 -8.68 -13.46
CA THR A 24 5.59 -9.41 -13.83
C THR A 24 5.34 -9.26 -15.32
N PRO A 25 5.54 -10.30 -16.13
CA PRO A 25 5.15 -10.30 -17.54
C PRO A 25 3.67 -9.96 -17.72
N ARG A 26 3.33 -9.19 -18.77
CA ARG A 26 1.94 -8.76 -19.05
C ARG A 26 0.96 -9.91 -19.34
N LEU A 27 1.48 -11.10 -19.64
CA LEU A 27 0.71 -12.30 -19.99
C LEU A 27 0.77 -13.38 -18.89
N SER A 28 1.27 -13.03 -17.70
CA SER A 28 1.26 -13.94 -16.56
C SER A 28 -0.18 -14.27 -16.15
N ASP A 29 -0.40 -15.51 -15.74
CA ASP A 29 -1.63 -15.90 -15.07
C ASP A 29 -1.79 -15.14 -13.73
N GLU A 30 -3.02 -15.08 -13.22
CA GLU A 30 -3.36 -14.32 -12.01
C GLU A 30 -2.58 -14.77 -10.78
N LEU A 31 -2.30 -16.07 -10.63
CA LEU A 31 -1.57 -16.59 -9.48
C LEU A 31 -0.10 -16.17 -9.53
N SER A 32 0.53 -16.28 -10.70
CA SER A 32 1.90 -15.80 -10.93
C SER A 32 2.00 -14.28 -10.72
N ALA A 33 1.07 -13.52 -11.28
CA ALA A 33 1.03 -12.06 -11.10
C ALA A 33 0.84 -11.65 -9.63
N PHE A 34 -0.05 -12.33 -8.92
CA PHE A 34 -0.26 -12.10 -7.49
C PHE A 34 0.98 -12.48 -6.67
N ALA A 35 1.64 -13.60 -6.98
CA ALA A 35 2.86 -14.02 -6.31
C ALA A 35 3.99 -13.00 -6.51
N ASP A 36 4.11 -12.41 -7.70
CA ASP A 36 5.10 -11.39 -8.01
C ASP A 36 4.83 -10.10 -7.23
N MET A 37 3.59 -9.64 -7.25
CA MET A 37 3.13 -8.49 -6.46
C MET A 37 3.40 -8.71 -4.97
N LYS A 38 3.02 -9.88 -4.44
CA LYS A 38 3.28 -10.26 -3.05
C LYS A 38 4.76 -10.17 -2.72
N PHE A 39 5.62 -10.78 -3.55
CA PHE A 39 7.07 -10.74 -3.34
C PHE A 39 7.61 -9.31 -3.32
N ASN A 40 7.18 -8.48 -4.28
CA ASN A 40 7.60 -7.09 -4.39
C ASN A 40 7.15 -6.27 -3.16
N VAL A 41 5.88 -6.38 -2.76
CA VAL A 41 5.32 -5.61 -1.62
C VAL A 41 5.90 -6.08 -0.29
N ASP A 42 6.08 -7.39 -0.08
CA ASP A 42 6.62 -7.93 1.17
C ASP A 42 8.09 -7.52 1.38
N ASN A 43 8.88 -7.49 0.30
CA ASN A 43 10.32 -7.20 0.33
C ASN A 43 10.71 -5.77 -0.03
N MET A 44 9.72 -4.89 -0.25
CA MET A 44 9.97 -3.49 -0.57
C MET A 44 10.84 -2.82 0.49
N LYS A 45 11.91 -2.16 0.05
CA LYS A 45 12.75 -1.29 0.86
C LYS A 45 12.77 0.09 0.22
N LEU A 46 12.69 1.12 1.04
CA LEU A 46 12.98 2.49 0.62
C LEU A 46 14.50 2.55 0.37
N SER A 47 14.92 2.42 -0.88
CA SER A 47 16.30 2.57 -1.29
C SER A 47 16.38 3.58 -2.42
N ASN A 48 17.38 4.47 -2.35
CA ASN A 48 17.67 5.54 -3.30
C ASN A 48 17.44 5.10 -4.76
N TRP A 49 16.26 5.42 -5.28
CA TRP A 49 15.92 5.31 -6.70
C TRP A 49 15.64 6.71 -7.24
N GLU A 50 15.61 6.87 -8.55
CA GLU A 50 15.51 8.17 -9.23
C GLU A 50 14.10 8.82 -9.15
N SER A 51 13.46 8.80 -7.98
CA SER A 51 12.19 9.50 -7.74
C SER A 51 12.34 10.98 -7.39
N GLY A 52 13.58 11.45 -7.18
CA GLY A 52 13.81 12.79 -6.63
C GLY A 52 13.39 12.93 -5.16
N ILE A 53 13.09 11.81 -4.48
CA ILE A 53 12.81 11.78 -3.04
C ILE A 53 14.11 12.02 -2.26
N ASP A 54 14.07 12.99 -1.36
CA ASP A 54 15.13 13.19 -0.36
C ASP A 54 14.93 12.22 0.82
N PHE A 55 15.66 11.11 0.78
CA PHE A 55 15.60 10.07 1.81
C PHE A 55 16.16 10.53 3.17
N GLU A 56 17.06 11.51 3.17
CA GLU A 56 17.61 12.03 4.42
C GLU A 56 16.57 12.91 5.13
N GLU A 57 15.88 13.76 4.37
CA GLU A 57 14.75 14.54 4.88
C GLU A 57 13.62 13.61 5.37
N LEU A 58 13.27 12.55 4.63
CA LEU A 58 12.30 11.56 5.09
C LEU A 58 12.76 10.81 6.35
N ARG A 59 14.06 10.59 6.53
CA ARG A 59 14.59 9.94 7.74
C ARG A 59 14.44 10.82 8.98
N ILE A 60 14.53 12.14 8.82
CA ILE A 60 14.47 13.12 9.92
C ILE A 60 13.02 13.55 10.19
N ASN A 61 12.29 13.89 9.13
CA ASN A 61 10.98 14.54 9.19
C ASN A 61 9.83 13.66 8.67
N GLY A 62 10.12 12.44 8.21
CA GLY A 62 9.11 11.49 7.74
C GLY A 62 8.21 10.97 8.86
N ILE A 63 7.02 10.54 8.46
CA ILE A 63 6.05 9.95 9.39
C ILE A 63 6.47 8.51 9.69
N ASP A 64 6.57 8.16 10.97
CA ASP A 64 6.80 6.78 11.39
C ASP A 64 5.72 5.85 10.84
N GLN A 65 6.15 4.77 10.19
CA GLN A 65 5.27 3.84 9.50
C GLN A 65 4.28 3.16 10.46
N LEU A 66 4.72 2.81 11.66
CA LEU A 66 3.88 2.15 12.67
C LEU A 66 2.84 3.12 13.22
N PHE A 67 3.23 4.38 13.48
CA PHE A 67 2.33 5.45 13.87
C PHE A 67 1.25 5.68 12.82
N PHE A 68 1.62 5.82 11.54
CA PHE A 68 0.66 5.98 10.45
C PHE A 68 -0.30 4.78 10.36
N SER A 69 0.24 3.56 10.40
CA SER A 69 -0.56 2.31 10.36
C SER A 69 -1.61 2.27 11.47
N ASN A 70 -1.23 2.63 12.70
CA ASN A 70 -2.15 2.67 13.84
C ASN A 70 -3.25 3.72 13.65
N MET A 71 -2.87 4.93 13.25
CA MET A 71 -3.83 6.01 12.97
C MET A 71 -4.80 5.60 11.86
N PHE A 72 -4.30 5.05 10.76
CA PHE A 72 -5.13 4.65 9.63
C PHE A 72 -6.08 3.51 9.98
N THR A 73 -5.62 2.52 10.76
CA THR A 73 -6.47 1.44 11.28
C THR A 73 -7.62 1.99 12.13
N HIS A 74 -7.37 3.04 12.93
CA HIS A 74 -8.41 3.72 13.70
C HIS A 74 -9.45 4.42 12.81
N VAL A 75 -9.03 5.03 11.70
CA VAL A 75 -9.97 5.60 10.71
C VAL A 75 -10.84 4.50 10.09
N LEU A 76 -10.23 3.40 9.64
CA LEU A 76 -10.95 2.28 9.02
C LEU A 76 -11.94 1.60 9.99
N SER A 77 -11.67 1.62 11.30
CA SER A 77 -12.60 1.06 12.29
C SER A 77 -13.85 1.92 12.48
N ARG A 78 -13.75 3.24 12.25
CA ARG A 78 -14.86 4.21 12.38
C ARG A 78 -15.67 4.37 11.10
N HIS A 79 -15.05 4.23 9.93
CA HIS A 79 -15.69 4.43 8.63
C HIS A 79 -15.75 3.11 7.85
N ARG A 80 -16.87 2.37 8.00
CA ARG A 80 -17.03 1.02 7.42
C ARG A 80 -17.46 1.03 5.94
N ASP A 81 -17.91 2.17 5.42
CA ASP A 81 -18.46 2.34 4.07
C ASP A 81 -17.62 3.29 3.20
N LEU A 82 -16.30 3.26 3.37
CA LEU A 82 -15.36 3.99 2.53
C LEU A 82 -15.30 3.42 1.11
N LYS A 83 -15.32 4.32 0.13
CA LYS A 83 -15.10 4.03 -1.29
C LYS A 83 -13.63 4.27 -1.62
N TRP A 84 -13.01 3.31 -2.28
CA TRP A 84 -11.62 3.41 -2.73
C TRP A 84 -11.59 3.91 -4.17
N LEU A 85 -10.83 4.97 -4.42
CA LEU A 85 -10.51 5.45 -5.76
C LEU A 85 -9.05 5.14 -6.05
N THR A 86 -8.79 4.30 -7.05
CA THR A 86 -7.45 3.82 -7.40
C THR A 86 -7.19 3.94 -8.90
N PHE A 87 -5.92 4.07 -9.28
CA PHE A 87 -5.47 4.03 -10.67
C PHE A 87 -4.28 3.08 -10.78
N HIS A 88 -4.46 1.93 -11.44
CA HIS A 88 -3.49 0.80 -11.36
C HIS A 88 -3.08 0.41 -9.92
N GLY A 89 -3.90 0.74 -8.92
CA GLY A 89 -3.50 0.75 -7.51
C GLY A 89 -3.56 -0.60 -6.79
N LEU A 90 -3.33 -1.71 -7.50
CA LEU A 90 -3.20 -3.03 -6.87
C LEU A 90 -2.03 -3.04 -5.88
N TYR A 91 -0.92 -2.43 -6.27
CA TYR A 91 0.25 -2.29 -5.42
C TYR A 91 -0.04 -1.39 -4.21
N ASP A 92 -0.71 -0.24 -4.40
CA ASP A 92 -1.11 0.65 -3.30
C ASP A 92 -2.02 -0.06 -2.31
N LEU A 93 -3.04 -0.78 -2.81
CA LEU A 93 -3.96 -1.52 -1.99
C LEU A 93 -3.25 -2.65 -1.22
N ALA A 94 -2.38 -3.40 -1.90
CA ALA A 94 -1.59 -4.45 -1.27
C ALA A 94 -0.66 -3.89 -0.18
N TYR A 95 -0.01 -2.75 -0.43
CA TYR A 95 0.80 -2.07 0.57
C TYR A 95 -0.04 -1.59 1.75
N MET A 96 -1.24 -1.05 1.53
CA MET A 96 -2.18 -0.69 2.59
C MET A 96 -2.63 -1.89 3.42
N VAL A 97 -2.95 -3.03 2.78
CA VAL A 97 -3.29 -4.27 3.49
C VAL A 97 -2.13 -4.74 4.36
N LYS A 98 -0.89 -4.75 3.83
CA LYS A 98 0.31 -5.08 4.62
C LYS A 98 0.49 -4.12 5.80
N LEU A 99 0.29 -2.81 5.60
CA LEU A 99 0.42 -1.81 6.64
C LEU A 99 -0.59 -2.01 7.78
N VAL A 100 -1.87 -2.21 7.48
CA VAL A 100 -2.91 -2.33 8.51
C VAL A 100 -2.89 -3.69 9.21
N THR A 101 -2.54 -4.75 8.48
CA THR A 101 -2.43 -6.10 9.06
C THR A 101 -1.13 -6.32 9.81
N LYS A 102 -0.08 -5.56 9.48
CA LYS A 102 1.29 -5.69 10.00
C LYS A 102 1.83 -7.11 9.81
N LYS A 103 1.37 -7.78 8.75
CA LYS A 103 1.70 -9.15 8.39
C LYS A 103 2.10 -9.18 6.92
N PRO A 104 2.87 -10.20 6.50
CA PRO A 104 3.03 -10.49 5.08
C PRO A 104 1.65 -10.65 4.42
N LEU A 105 1.58 -10.32 3.15
CA LEU A 105 0.36 -10.53 2.38
C LEU A 105 -0.06 -12.01 2.39
N PRO A 106 -1.36 -12.33 2.23
CA PRO A 106 -1.82 -13.70 2.11
C PRO A 106 -1.25 -14.39 0.86
N VAL A 107 -1.26 -15.73 0.84
CA VAL A 107 -0.72 -16.52 -0.28
C VAL A 107 -1.66 -16.57 -1.49
N SER A 108 -2.93 -16.20 -1.32
CA SER A 108 -3.93 -16.10 -2.37
C SER A 108 -4.96 -15.03 -2.01
N VAL A 109 -5.64 -14.51 -3.03
CA VAL A 109 -6.87 -13.72 -2.86
C VAL A 109 -7.97 -14.73 -2.55
N GLY A 110 -8.35 -14.86 -1.29
CA GLY A 110 -9.42 -15.77 -0.88
C GLY A 110 -10.76 -15.28 -1.44
N PHE A 111 -11.16 -15.78 -2.61
CA PHE A 111 -12.56 -15.79 -3.01
C PHE A 111 -13.19 -17.04 -2.36
N HIS A 112 -13.94 -16.84 -1.30
CA HIS A 112 -14.94 -17.80 -0.82
C HIS A 112 -16.30 -17.40 -1.36
#